data_AF-A0A966JV90-F1
#
_entry.id   AF-A0A966JV90-F1
#
_cell.length_a   1.000
_cell.length_b   1.000
_cell.length_c   1.000
_cell.angle_alpha   90.00
_cell.angle_beta   90.00
_cell.angle_gamma   90.00
#
_symmetry.space_group_name_H-M   'P 1'
#
loop_
_entity.id
_entity.type
_entity.pdbx_description
1 polymer ?
#
loop_
_entity_poly.entity_id
_entity_poly.type
_entity_poly.pdbx_seq_one_letter_code
_entity_poly.pdbx_strand_id
1 'polypeptide(L)'
;MGLVTIAAGCSSPKPTSLECADGQSIFLCEALFSDNKVRSIVFLDTPPADRTALDSVTTRDDFGNPYCITLYDNATATYKAGDC
;
A
#
# COMPACT_ATOMS: atom_id res chain seq x y z
N MET A 1 6.43 16.45 -41.81
CA MET A 1 6.70 16.98 -40.45
C MET A 1 6.25 15.91 -39.47
N GLY A 2 7.17 15.08 -38.99
CA GLY A 2 6.87 13.97 -38.10
C GLY A 2 6.73 14.47 -36.66
N LEU A 3 5.61 14.15 -36.01
CA LEU A 3 5.45 14.35 -34.57
C LEU A 3 6.20 13.22 -33.84
N VAL A 4 7.20 13.62 -33.06
CA VAL A 4 7.98 12.76 -32.17
C VAL A 4 7.12 12.45 -30.95
N THR A 5 6.72 11.20 -30.80
CA THR A 5 6.09 10.68 -29.58
C THR A 5 7.18 10.57 -28.51
N ILE A 6 7.24 11.54 -27.60
CA ILE A 6 7.96 11.37 -26.33
C ILE A 6 7.26 10.27 -25.53
N ALA A 7 7.75 9.05 -25.66
CA ALA A 7 7.52 8.01 -24.66
C ALA A 7 8.19 8.49 -23.37
N ALA A 8 7.48 9.30 -22.58
CA ALA A 8 7.80 9.49 -21.18
C ALA A 8 7.88 8.09 -20.60
N GLY A 9 9.09 7.68 -20.18
CA GLY A 9 9.30 6.35 -19.63
C GLY A 9 8.23 6.11 -18.57
N CYS A 10 7.33 5.17 -18.84
CA CYS A 10 6.28 4.79 -17.92
C CYS A 10 6.96 4.04 -16.76
N SER A 11 7.65 4.74 -15.88
CA SER A 11 7.90 4.25 -14.54
C SER A 11 6.53 4.11 -13.91
N SER A 12 6.04 2.87 -13.79
CA SER A 12 4.82 2.60 -13.04
C SER A 12 4.97 3.28 -11.68
N PRO A 13 4.00 4.11 -11.27
CA PRO A 13 4.07 4.71 -9.95
C PRO A 13 4.22 3.60 -8.93
N LYS A 14 5.13 3.79 -7.99
CA LYS A 14 5.42 2.82 -6.93
C LYS A 14 4.71 3.23 -5.65
N PRO A 15 4.24 2.29 -4.83
CA PRO A 15 3.76 2.61 -3.50
C PRO A 15 4.87 3.24 -2.67
N THR A 16 4.50 4.14 -1.75
CA THR A 16 5.44 4.87 -0.89
C THR A 16 5.06 4.77 0.59
N SER A 17 3.78 4.85 0.93
CA SER A 17 3.29 4.79 2.31
C SER A 17 1.87 4.25 2.38
N LEU A 18 1.45 3.81 3.56
CA LEU A 18 0.08 3.37 3.85
C LEU A 18 -0.78 4.54 4.33
N GLU A 19 -2.02 4.56 3.87
CA GLU A 19 -3.08 5.45 4.33
C GLU A 19 -4.22 4.56 4.84
N CYS A 20 -4.29 4.36 6.15
CA CYS A 20 -5.36 3.63 6.81
C CYS A 20 -6.23 4.60 7.60
N ALA A 21 -7.56 4.52 7.46
CA ALA A 21 -8.49 5.26 8.28
C ALA A 21 -8.86 4.45 9.53
N ASP A 22 -8.81 5.08 10.70
CA ASP A 22 -9.24 4.45 11.95
C ASP A 22 -10.75 4.22 11.98
N GLY A 23 -11.19 3.09 12.54
CA GLY A 23 -12.60 2.74 12.63
C GLY A 23 -13.20 2.36 11.28
N GLN A 24 -12.37 1.79 10.40
CA GLN A 24 -12.77 1.16 9.16
C GLN A 24 -12.17 -0.25 9.09
N SER A 25 -12.73 -1.07 8.20
CA SER A 25 -12.15 -2.38 7.90
C SER A 25 -10.69 -2.23 7.46
N ILE A 26 -9.79 -3.08 8.01
CA ILE A 26 -8.37 -3.09 7.65
C ILE A 26 -8.14 -3.27 6.15
N PHE A 27 -9.09 -3.89 5.44
CA PHE A 27 -9.05 -4.10 3.99
C PHE A 27 -9.33 -2.83 3.19
N LEU A 28 -9.68 -1.73 3.85
CA LEU A 28 -9.87 -0.41 3.25
C LEU A 28 -8.60 0.45 3.30
N CYS A 29 -7.48 -0.02 3.87
CA CYS A 29 -6.24 0.73 3.75
C CYS A 29 -5.84 0.86 2.29
N GLU A 30 -5.34 2.03 1.95
CA GLU A 30 -4.83 2.36 0.64
C GLU A 30 -3.33 2.64 0.74
N ALA A 31 -2.65 2.69 -0.41
CA ALA A 31 -1.28 3.17 -0.47
C ALA A 31 -1.22 4.49 -1.21
N LEU A 32 -0.42 5.42 -0.69
CA LEU A 32 0.07 6.56 -1.44
C LEU A 32 1.15 6.09 -2.39
N PHE A 33 1.12 6.57 -3.62
CA PHE A 33 2.10 6.27 -4.64
C PHE A 33 2.97 7.48 -4.96
N SER A 34 4.11 7.24 -5.60
CA SER A 34 5.09 8.25 -6.02
C SER A 34 4.53 9.34 -6.95
N ASP A 35 3.34 9.15 -7.53
CA ASP A 35 2.62 10.15 -8.30
C ASP A 35 1.60 10.96 -7.46
N ASN A 36 1.72 10.90 -6.14
CA ASN A 36 0.83 11.52 -5.15
C ASN A 36 -0.64 11.08 -5.28
N LYS A 37 -0.87 9.89 -5.82
CA LYS A 37 -2.21 9.29 -5.91
C LYS A 37 -2.35 8.20 -4.88
N VAL A 38 -3.49 8.18 -4.21
CA VAL A 38 -3.91 7.10 -3.34
C VAL A 38 -4.60 6.04 -4.20
N ARG A 39 -4.25 4.77 -3.96
CA ARG A 39 -4.86 3.63 -4.65
C ARG A 39 -5.02 2.48 -3.66
N SER A 40 -6.09 1.71 -3.85
CA SER A 40 -6.31 0.47 -3.12
C SER A 40 -5.17 -0.53 -3.38
N ILE A 41 -4.83 -1.29 -2.36
CA ILE A 41 -3.79 -2.32 -2.39
C ILE A 41 -4.38 -3.71 -2.25
N VAL A 42 -3.61 -4.72 -2.64
CA VAL A 42 -4.03 -6.12 -2.49
C VAL A 42 -3.49 -6.65 -1.17
N PHE A 43 -4.39 -7.13 -0.32
CA PHE A 43 -4.02 -7.83 0.90
C PHE A 43 -3.69 -9.29 0.62
N LEU A 44 -2.56 -9.74 1.16
CA LEU A 44 -2.09 -11.11 1.11
C LEU A 44 -2.11 -11.70 2.52
N ASP A 45 -2.42 -13.00 2.61
CA ASP A 45 -2.37 -13.74 3.89
C ASP A 45 -0.94 -13.89 4.43
N THR A 46 0.05 -13.90 3.53
CA THR A 46 1.46 -14.08 3.87
C THR A 46 2.34 -13.04 3.19
N PRO A 47 3.41 -12.57 3.86
CA PRO A 47 4.41 -11.69 3.26
C PRO A 47 4.92 -12.27 1.94
N PRO A 48 4.88 -11.50 0.84
CA PRO A 48 5.41 -11.99 -0.42
C PRO A 48 6.91 -12.23 -0.30
N ALA A 49 7.34 -13.42 -0.73
CA ALA A 49 8.75 -13.78 -0.74
C ALA A 49 9.54 -12.78 -1.60
N ASP A 50 10.75 -12.43 -1.14
CA ASP A 50 11.68 -11.54 -1.85
C ASP A 50 11.17 -10.11 -2.06
N ARG A 51 10.26 -9.64 -1.20
CA ARG A 51 9.77 -8.26 -1.24
C ARG A 51 10.21 -7.45 -0.03
N THR A 52 10.44 -6.17 -0.28
CA THR A 52 10.85 -5.24 0.76
C THR A 52 9.62 -4.57 1.35
N ALA A 53 9.50 -4.60 2.68
CA ALA A 53 8.53 -3.76 3.39
C ALA A 53 8.93 -2.29 3.21
N LEU A 54 8.00 -1.49 2.71
CA LEU A 54 8.17 -0.05 2.50
C LEU A 54 7.71 0.75 3.72
N ASP A 55 6.55 0.39 4.25
CA ASP A 55 5.91 1.11 5.32
C ASP A 55 5.11 0.16 6.21
N SER A 56 4.89 0.55 7.46
CA SER A 56 4.09 -0.22 8.40
C SER A 56 3.32 0.71 9.33
N VAL A 57 2.00 0.51 9.42
CA VAL A 57 1.12 1.34 10.22
C VAL A 57 0.24 0.48 11.10
N THR A 58 0.06 0.93 12.34
CA THR A 58 -0.95 0.39 13.24
C THR A 58 -2.27 1.09 12.94
N THR A 59 -3.30 0.32 12.62
CA THR A 59 -4.68 0.81 12.49
C THR A 59 -5.62 -0.01 13.39
N ARG A 60 -6.85 0.46 13.57
CA ARG A 60 -7.88 -0.24 14.36
C ARG A 60 -9.11 -0.52 13.51
N ASP A 61 -9.58 -1.76 13.59
CA ASP A 61 -10.85 -2.14 12.96
C ASP A 61 -12.06 -1.46 13.63
N ASP A 62 -13.27 -1.70 13.08
CA ASP A 62 -14.53 -1.17 13.63
C ASP A 62 -14.84 -1.62 15.07
N PHE A 63 -14.17 -2.67 15.55
CA PHE A 63 -14.28 -3.18 16.93
C PHE A 63 -13.20 -2.62 17.86
N GLY A 64 -12.27 -1.81 17.34
CA GLY A 64 -11.16 -1.21 18.08
C GLY A 64 -9.96 -2.15 18.26
N ASN A 65 -9.92 -3.29 17.57
CA ASN A 65 -8.78 -4.20 17.64
C ASN A 65 -7.61 -3.64 16.83
N PRO A 66 -6.39 -3.57 17.40
CA PRO A 66 -5.22 -3.09 16.66
C PRO A 66 -4.72 -4.14 15.65
N TYR A 67 -4.34 -3.65 14.48
CA TYR A 67 -3.68 -4.43 13.43
C TYR A 67 -2.48 -3.67 12.88
N CYS A 68 -1.37 -4.39 12.74
CA CYS A 68 -0.18 -3.94 12.07
C CYS A 68 -0.29 -4.29 10.59
N ILE A 69 -0.41 -3.26 9.76
CA ILE A 69 -0.44 -3.38 8.30
C ILE A 69 0.95 -3.08 7.76
N THR A 70 1.48 -3.96 6.91
CA THR A 70 2.79 -3.80 6.27
C THR A 70 2.61 -3.74 4.77
N LEU A 71 3.10 -2.66 4.15
CA LEU A 71 3.07 -2.43 2.70
C LEU A 71 4.38 -2.86 2.06
N TYR A 72 4.31 -3.47 0.88
CA TYR A 72 5.46 -3.95 0.12
C TYR A 72 5.63 -3.19 -1.20
N ASP A 73 6.83 -3.28 -1.79
CA ASP A 73 7.23 -2.58 -3.02
C ASP A 73 6.42 -2.88 -4.29
N ASN A 74 5.54 -3.88 -4.24
CA ASN A 74 4.70 -4.35 -5.33
C ASN A 74 3.22 -3.97 -5.17
N ALA A 75 2.90 -3.03 -4.28
CA ALA A 75 1.53 -2.58 -3.97
C ALA A 75 0.64 -3.69 -3.37
N THR A 76 1.27 -4.60 -2.63
CA THR A 76 0.56 -5.55 -1.77
C THR A 76 0.80 -5.20 -0.32
N ALA A 77 -0.09 -5.66 0.56
CA ALA A 77 0.06 -5.52 1.99
C ALA A 77 -0.27 -6.81 2.72
N THR A 78 0.27 -6.95 3.92
CA THR A 78 -0.12 -7.99 4.88
C THR A 78 -0.63 -7.32 6.13
N TYR A 79 -1.47 -8.03 6.88
CA TYR A 79 -1.95 -7.58 8.17
C TYR A 79 -1.65 -8.63 9.24
N LYS A 80 -1.33 -8.17 10.45
CA LYS A 80 -1.15 -9.02 11.62
C LYS A 80 -1.86 -8.38 12.81
N ALA A 81 -2.53 -9.19 13.61
CA ALA A 81 -3.15 -8.70 14.85
C ALA A 81 -2.08 -8.17 15.82
N GLY A 82 -2.35 -7.03 16.46
CA GLY A 82 -1.44 -6.30 17.34
C GLY A 82 -0.84 -5.05 16.69
N ASP A 83 -0.04 -4.31 17.45
CA ASP A 83 0.65 -3.11 16.98
C ASP A 83 1.96 -3.45 16.23
N CYS A 84 2.36 -2.57 15.30
CA CYS A 84 3.74 -2.43 14.86
C CYS A 84 4.52 -1.61 15.91
#